data_AF-A0A5R2MSF5-F1
#
_entry.id   AF-A0A5R2MSF5-F1
#
_cell.length_a   1.000
_cell.length_b   1.000
_cell.length_c   1.000
_cell.angle_alpha   90.00
_cell.angle_beta   90.00
_cell.angle_gamma   90.00
#
_symmetry.space_group_name_H-M   'P 1'
#
loop_
_entity.id
_entity.type
_entity.pdbx_description
1 polymer ?
#
loop_
_entity_poly.entity_id
_entity_poly.type
_entity_poly.pdbx_seq_one_letter_code
_entity_poly.pdbx_strand_id
1 'polypeptide(L)' 'MSNASDMVRTEVTRLSPYNSGLTIAEVMLRYAPARIAKLGSNENPIGPSPTLAKMMQGGSEMFRLYPDPAGRELR' A
#
# COMPACT_ATOMS: atom_id res chain seq x y z
N MET A 1 -11.76 -16.82 -29.83
CA MET A 1 -11.72 -15.72 -28.86
C MET A 1 -10.27 -15.51 -28.50
N SER A 2 -9.76 -14.28 -28.53
CA SER A 2 -8.38 -13.97 -28.11
C SER A 2 -8.21 -14.23 -26.61
N ASN A 3 -7.11 -14.84 -26.22
CA ASN A 3 -6.80 -15.08 -24.81
C ASN A 3 -6.23 -13.79 -24.20
N ALA A 4 -6.41 -13.57 -22.89
CA ALA A 4 -5.92 -12.35 -22.24
C ALA A 4 -4.40 -12.18 -22.36
N SER A 5 -3.68 -13.31 -22.47
CA SER A 5 -2.24 -13.36 -22.75
C SER A 5 -1.85 -12.73 -24.09
N ASP A 6 -2.77 -12.72 -25.06
CA ASP A 6 -2.50 -12.22 -26.42
C ASP A 6 -2.58 -10.69 -26.49
N MET A 7 -3.07 -10.04 -25.42
CA MET A 7 -3.26 -8.59 -25.32
C MET A 7 -2.13 -7.90 -24.53
N VAL A 8 -1.16 -8.66 -24.03
CA VAL A 8 -0.04 -8.14 -23.25
C VAL A 8 1.29 -8.53 -23.88
N ARG A 9 2.36 -7.82 -23.53
CA ARG A 9 3.70 -8.20 -23.97
C ARG A 9 4.10 -9.56 -23.39
N THR A 10 4.82 -10.37 -24.16
CA THR A 10 5.27 -11.72 -23.78
C THR A 10 6.08 -11.73 -22.48
N GLU A 11 6.80 -10.66 -22.15
CA GLU A 11 7.54 -10.58 -20.89
C GLU A 11 6.61 -10.60 -19.67
N VAL A 12 5.41 -10.03 -19.77
CA VAL A 12 4.42 -9.99 -18.68
C VAL A 12 3.91 -11.39 -18.37
N THR A 13 3.75 -12.24 -19.38
CA THR A 13 3.24 -13.61 -19.20
C THR A 13 4.23 -14.51 -18.45
N ARG A 14 5.49 -14.07 -18.31
CA ARG A 14 6.55 -14.79 -17.60
C ARG A 14 6.70 -14.34 -16.15
N LEU A 15 6.03 -13.28 -15.73
CA LEU A 15 6.10 -12.78 -14.37
C LEU A 15 5.21 -13.63 -13.45
N SER A 16 5.81 -14.21 -12.41
CA SER A 16 5.03 -14.72 -11.29
C SER A 16 4.38 -13.55 -10.55
N PRO A 17 3.11 -13.64 -10.14
CA PRO A 17 2.49 -12.63 -9.29
C PRO A 17 3.32 -12.41 -8.03
N TYR A 18 3.48 -11.15 -7.64
CA TYR A 18 4.13 -10.83 -6.37
C TYR A 18 3.29 -11.37 -5.21
N ASN A 19 3.92 -12.17 -4.36
CA ASN A 19 3.29 -12.68 -3.15
C ASN A 19 3.55 -11.72 -1.99
N SER A 20 2.59 -10.84 -1.72
CA SER A 20 2.63 -9.88 -0.60
C SER A 20 2.34 -10.52 0.77
N GLY A 21 1.97 -11.80 0.82
CA GLY A 21 1.33 -12.40 1.99
C GLY A 21 -0.10 -11.89 2.20
N LEU A 22 -0.74 -12.36 3.26
CA LEU A 22 -2.12 -12.00 3.61
C LEU A 22 -2.17 -10.65 4.35
N THR A 23 -3.16 -9.84 4.01
CA THR A 23 -3.57 -8.67 4.78
C THR A 23 -4.20 -9.07 6.12
N ILE A 24 -4.32 -8.12 7.05
CA ILE A 24 -5.01 -8.35 8.33
C ILE A 24 -6.46 -8.78 8.09
N ALA A 25 -7.16 -8.14 7.14
CA ALA A 25 -8.54 -8.47 6.80
C ALA A 25 -8.68 -9.91 6.27
N GLU A 26 -7.78 -10.33 5.39
CA GLU A 26 -7.76 -11.71 4.87
C GLU A 26 -7.43 -12.74 5.96
N VAL A 27 -6.50 -12.42 6.87
CA VAL A 27 -6.21 -13.27 8.03
C VAL A 27 -7.43 -13.41 8.93
N MET A 28 -8.14 -12.30 9.20
CA MET A 28 -9.37 -12.32 10.00
C MET A 28 -10.46 -13.17 9.34
N LEU A 29 -10.70 -12.96 8.04
CA LEU A 29 -11.71 -13.70 7.28
C LEU A 29 -11.39 -15.19 7.21
N ARG A 30 -10.13 -15.56 6.97
CA ARG A 30 -9.71 -16.95 6.74
C ARG A 30 -9.61 -17.76 8.02
N TYR A 31 -9.17 -17.16 9.12
CA TYR A 31 -8.81 -17.90 10.34
C TYR A 31 -9.63 -17.52 11.57
N ALA A 32 -10.43 -16.44 11.50
CA ALA A 32 -11.26 -15.94 12.61
C ALA A 32 -10.55 -15.93 14.00
N PRO A 33 -9.30 -15.42 14.10
CA PRO A 33 -8.57 -15.44 15.36
C PRO A 33 -9.20 -14.48 16.37
N ALA A 34 -9.14 -14.82 17.65
CA ALA A 34 -9.60 -13.92 18.72
C ALA A 34 -8.78 -12.62 18.81
N ARG A 35 -7.52 -12.64 18.36
CA ARG A 35 -6.61 -11.48 18.34
C ARG A 35 -5.50 -11.66 17.30
N ILE A 36 -5.03 -10.57 16.71
CA ILE A 36 -3.88 -10.54 15.80
C ILE A 36 -2.76 -9.66 16.38
N ALA A 37 -1.53 -10.17 16.35
CA ALA A 37 -0.31 -9.37 16.49
C ALA A 37 0.35 -9.25 15.11
N LYS A 38 0.42 -8.02 14.56
CA LYS A 38 0.94 -7.78 13.21
C LYS A 38 2.45 -7.56 13.25
N LEU A 39 3.21 -8.55 12.81
CA LEU A 39 4.69 -8.54 12.80
C LEU A 39 5.30 -8.95 11.45
N GLY A 40 4.50 -9.00 10.38
CA GLY A 40 4.89 -9.61 9.10
C GLY A 40 5.29 -8.64 7.98
N SER A 41 5.33 -7.33 8.24
CA SER A 41 5.52 -6.30 7.19
C SER A 41 6.54 -5.22 7.56
N ASN A 42 7.33 -5.45 8.61
CA ASN A 42 8.34 -4.51 9.12
C ASN A 42 7.78 -3.11 9.46
N GLU A 43 6.51 -3.05 9.86
CA GLU A 43 5.84 -1.80 10.24
C GLU A 43 6.34 -1.29 11.59
N ASN A 44 6.38 0.04 11.76
CA ASN A 44 6.73 0.65 13.06
C ASN A 44 5.54 0.53 14.02
N PRO A 45 5.66 -0.21 15.15
CA PRO A 45 4.55 -0.41 16.08
C PRO A 45 4.11 0.87 16.82
N ILE A 46 4.92 1.92 16.82
CA ILE A 46 4.61 3.21 17.49
C ILE A 46 3.81 4.14 16.55
N GLY A 47 3.75 3.84 15.25
CA GLY A 47 3.13 4.70 14.26
C GLY A 47 3.95 5.95 13.91
N PRO A 48 3.37 6.90 13.17
CA PRO A 48 4.05 8.13 12.77
C PRO A 48 4.13 9.16 13.90
N SER A 49 4.94 10.21 13.69
CA SER A 49 5.03 11.36 14.62
C SER A 49 3.65 12.03 14.85
N PRO A 50 3.31 12.44 16.08
CA PRO A 50 2.07 13.19 16.36
C PRO A 50 1.93 14.50 15.57
N THR A 51 3.04 15.09 15.13
CA THR A 51 3.03 16.28 14.26
C THR A 51 2.33 16.01 12.92
N LEU A 52 2.44 14.78 12.40
CA LEU A 52 1.80 14.39 11.14
C LEU A 52 0.27 14.54 11.22
N ALA A 53 -0.34 14.14 12.33
CA ALA A 53 -1.79 14.25 12.52
C ALA A 53 -2.27 15.70 12.42
N LYS A 54 -1.52 16.65 13.00
CA LYS A 54 -1.83 18.09 12.91
C LYS A 54 -1.73 18.62 11.48
N MET A 55 -0.70 18.21 10.74
CA MET A 55 -0.52 18.61 9.35
C MET A 55 -1.60 18.04 8.43
N MET A 56 -2.00 16.78 8.65
CA MET A 56 -3.05 16.13 7.85
C MET A 56 -4.43 16.76 8.05
N GLN A 57 -4.74 17.26 9.26
CA GLN A 57 -6.01 17.95 9.52
C GLN A 57 -6.18 19.25 8.72
N GLY A 58 -5.08 19.96 8.44
CA GLY A 58 -5.10 21.21 7.67
C GLY A 58 -4.79 21.05 6.17
N GLY A 59 -4.42 19.85 5.73
CA GLY A 59 -3.86 19.60 4.40
C GLY A 59 -4.86 19.08 3.36
N SER A 60 -6.16 19.06 3.65
CA SER A 60 -7.16 18.45 2.76
C SER A 60 -7.18 19.05 1.34
N GLU A 61 -6.99 20.38 1.23
CA GLU A 61 -6.88 21.06 -0.06
C GLU A 61 -5.64 20.63 -0.86
N MET A 62 -4.56 20.20 -0.20
CA MET A 62 -3.37 19.74 -0.93
C MET A 62 -3.61 18.44 -1.70
N PHE A 63 -4.57 17.61 -1.27
CA PHE A 63 -4.86 16.33 -1.94
C PHE A 63 -5.53 16.49 -3.31
N ARG A 64 -6.09 17.67 -3.63
CA ARG A 64 -6.68 17.93 -4.96
C ARG A 64 -5.66 18.45 -5.98
N LEU A 65 -4.46 18.80 -5.53
CA LEU A 65 -3.40 19.37 -6.35
C LEU A 65 -2.31 18.32 -6.59
N TYR A 66 -1.64 18.40 -7.74
CA TYR A 66 -0.42 17.63 -7.94
C TYR A 66 0.67 18.12 -6.95
N PRO A 67 1.47 17.21 -6.37
CA PRO A 67 2.59 17.61 -5.52
C PRO A 67 3.69 18.28 -6.36
N ASP A 68 4.64 18.96 -5.70
CA ASP A 68 5.83 19.47 -6.37
C ASP A 68 6.60 18.31 -7.05
N PRO A 69 6.69 18.27 -8.40
CA PRO A 69 7.33 17.16 -9.09
C PRO A 69 8.84 17.07 -8.82
N ALA A 70 9.47 18.16 -8.36
CA ALA A 70 10.88 18.19 -8.01
C ALA A 70 11.14 17.81 -6.53
N GLY A 71 10.09 17.65 -5.72
CA GLY A 71 10.20 17.32 -4.29
C GLY A 71 11.12 18.26 -3.50
N ARG A 72 11.13 19.56 -3.82
CA ARG A 72 12.16 20.50 -3.32
C ARG A 72 12.28 20.54 -1.80
N GLU A 73 11.16 20.54 -1.10
CA GLU A 73 11.10 20.60 0.38
C GLU A 73 11.51 19.27 1.07
N LEU A 74 11.68 18.19 0.32
CA LEU A 74 12.07 16.87 0.85
C LEU A 74 13.56 16.54 0.65
N ARG A 75 14.33 17.43 0.03
CA ARG A 75 15.76 17.24 -0.26
C ARG A 75 16.67 17.79 0.84
#